data_AF-A0A0C2D2K7-F1
#
_entry.id   AF-A0A0C2D2K7-F1
#
_cell.length_a   1.000
_cell.length_b   1.000
_cell.length_c   1.000
_cell.angle_alpha   90.00
_cell.angle_beta   90.00
_cell.angle_gamma   90.00
#
_symmetry.space_group_name_H-M   'P 1'
#
loop_
_entity.id
_entity.type
_entity.pdbx_description
1 polymer ?
#
loop_
_entity_poly.entity_id
_entity_poly.type
_entity_poly.pdbx_seq_one_letter_code
_entity_poly.pdbx_strand_id
1 'polypeptide(L)'
;MYAIKRSLSVALALPLLLSISACGKTEPDKPAEEVKPKIEKLEPATLFTGDKVTLPAPFGALKLGMTQAEAKAAMADLPEDGTIKTESYPDIWFNTDFDDETTKLSRVYFNLAKADAIKFATEKWGAPQEGTDLDAKVQWWFNPADNLRVSISDSFTEGEAHVEFTYYWPVTQLIGEGKELAFEKDAPLLGLTPADLDAKYPKWVKKESAEDAAKSQEDIAKLAGEDAKALMGKPTASIDLEYPPTEWGKYWTSVHLSWTDEGKLERFWFGIDFEPHPAAKDEIFALFKKKWGEPKEIEEYGDKIFVFSEDPRIEVEEDTISNKWDVTVEVPETE
;
A
#
# COMPACT_ATOMS: atom_id res chain seq x y z
N MET A 1 -9.40 13.78 23.55
CA MET A 1 -10.15 12.88 24.45
C MET A 1 -11.63 12.97 24.10
N TYR A 2 -12.15 12.06 23.29
CA TYR A 2 -13.57 12.04 22.90
C TYR A 2 -14.32 11.00 23.73
N ALA A 3 -15.36 11.45 24.43
CA ALA A 3 -16.21 10.64 25.27
C ALA A 3 -17.36 10.03 24.44
N ILE A 4 -17.39 8.69 24.39
CA ILE A 4 -18.44 7.91 23.72
C ILE A 4 -19.68 7.87 24.65
N LYS A 5 -20.79 8.47 24.20
CA LYS A 5 -22.10 8.36 24.86
C LYS A 5 -22.72 6.99 24.55
N ARG A 6 -22.88 6.15 25.57
CA ARG A 6 -23.65 4.90 25.49
C ARG A 6 -25.15 5.18 25.62
N SER A 7 -25.90 4.72 24.64
CA SER A 7 -27.37 4.70 24.64
C SER A 7 -27.89 3.61 25.60
N LEU A 8 -28.79 3.99 26.51
CA LEU A 8 -29.51 3.09 27.40
C LEU A 8 -30.64 2.39 26.63
N SER A 9 -30.57 1.06 26.52
CA SER A 9 -31.73 0.25 26.12
C SER A 9 -32.63 -0.02 27.32
N VAL A 10 -33.91 0.30 27.13
CA VAL A 10 -35.01 0.16 28.09
C VAL A 10 -35.31 -1.32 28.35
N ALA A 11 -35.33 -1.69 29.62
CA ALA A 11 -35.82 -2.98 30.10
C ALA A 11 -37.35 -3.02 30.05
N LEU A 12 -37.91 -3.98 29.30
CA LEU A 12 -39.32 -4.36 29.43
C LEU A 12 -39.42 -5.62 30.29
N ALA A 13 -40.00 -5.46 31.48
CA ALA A 13 -40.39 -6.54 32.36
C ALA A 13 -41.75 -7.10 31.91
N LEU A 14 -41.87 -8.43 31.83
CA LEU A 14 -43.16 -9.14 31.75
C LEU A 14 -43.31 -10.07 32.96
N PRO A 15 -44.47 -10.11 33.62
CA PRO A 15 -44.67 -10.88 34.84
C PRO A 15 -45.10 -12.33 34.58
N LEU A 16 -44.71 -13.16 35.56
CA LEU A 16 -45.20 -14.48 35.99
C LEU A 16 -46.48 -15.02 35.33
N LEU A 17 -46.51 -16.36 35.14
CA LEU A 17 -47.55 -17.25 35.71
C LEU A 17 -47.10 -18.74 35.74
N LEU A 18 -47.02 -19.28 36.96
CA LEU A 18 -47.45 -20.60 37.50
C LEU A 18 -47.02 -21.96 36.89
N SER A 19 -46.12 -22.62 37.64
CA SER A 19 -46.21 -23.96 38.25
C SER A 19 -46.89 -25.15 37.55
N ILE A 20 -46.10 -26.22 37.35
CA ILE A 20 -46.55 -27.63 37.43
C ILE A 20 -45.49 -28.44 38.18
N SER A 21 -45.96 -29.31 39.07
CA SER A 21 -45.18 -30.17 39.96
C SER A 21 -44.79 -31.52 39.33
N ALA A 22 -43.60 -31.99 39.74
CA ALA A 22 -43.24 -33.37 40.11
C ALA A 22 -42.82 -34.41 39.04
N CYS A 23 -41.79 -35.17 39.47
CA CYS A 23 -41.33 -36.50 39.07
C CYS A 23 -40.30 -36.64 37.94
N GLY A 24 -39.09 -37.05 38.33
CA GLY A 24 -38.08 -37.66 37.47
C GLY A 24 -36.72 -36.99 37.51
N LYS A 25 -35.96 -37.14 38.60
CA LYS A 25 -34.51 -36.91 38.57
C LYS A 25 -33.86 -38.07 37.81
N THR A 26 -33.61 -37.85 36.53
CA THR A 26 -32.56 -38.55 35.79
C THR A 26 -31.54 -37.45 35.46
N GLU A 27 -30.34 -37.55 36.03
CA GLU A 27 -29.24 -36.66 35.65
C GLU A 27 -29.07 -36.74 34.13
N PRO A 28 -29.16 -35.61 33.40
CA PRO A 28 -28.79 -35.62 31.99
C PRO A 28 -27.31 -35.97 31.93
N ASP A 29 -26.99 -37.04 31.21
CA ASP A 29 -25.63 -37.40 30.87
C ASP A 29 -24.86 -36.14 30.49
N LYS A 30 -23.82 -35.85 31.28
CA LYS A 30 -22.89 -34.76 31.04
C LYS A 30 -22.43 -34.94 29.58
N PRO A 31 -22.67 -33.98 28.67
CA PRO A 31 -22.23 -34.11 27.28
C PRO A 31 -20.77 -34.50 27.31
N ALA A 32 -20.42 -35.60 26.65
CA ALA A 32 -19.03 -36.03 26.52
C ALA A 32 -18.23 -34.81 26.10
N GLU A 33 -17.29 -34.41 26.95
CA GLU A 33 -16.43 -33.25 26.74
C GLU A 33 -15.74 -33.49 25.39
N GLU A 34 -16.17 -32.76 24.37
CA GLU A 34 -15.69 -32.90 23.01
C GLU A 34 -14.19 -32.65 23.10
N VAL A 35 -13.39 -33.71 22.93
CA VAL A 35 -11.94 -33.65 23.03
C VAL A 35 -11.48 -32.79 21.86
N LYS A 36 -11.40 -31.48 22.10
CA LYS A 36 -10.86 -30.55 21.11
C LYS A 36 -9.48 -31.06 20.73
N PRO A 37 -9.21 -31.30 19.44
CA PRO A 37 -7.91 -31.75 19.01
C PRO A 37 -6.86 -30.77 19.53
N LYS A 38 -5.83 -31.30 20.19
CA LYS A 38 -4.73 -30.48 20.72
C LYS A 38 -4.02 -29.84 19.53
N ILE A 39 -4.19 -28.53 19.35
CA ILE A 39 -3.48 -27.79 18.32
C ILE A 39 -2.02 -27.63 18.76
N GLU A 40 -1.09 -27.98 17.87
CA GLU A 40 0.34 -27.88 18.11
C GLU A 40 0.78 -26.41 18.05
N LYS A 41 1.52 -25.97 19.08
CA LYS A 41 2.18 -24.66 19.07
C LYS A 41 3.36 -24.73 18.10
N LEU A 42 3.41 -23.81 17.15
CA LEU A 42 4.46 -23.71 16.15
C LEU A 42 5.48 -22.63 16.54
N GLU A 43 6.70 -22.80 16.08
CA GLU A 43 7.80 -21.84 16.29
C GLU A 43 7.66 -20.65 15.33
N PRO A 44 7.87 -19.39 15.76
CA PRO A 44 7.71 -18.22 14.88
C PRO A 44 8.54 -18.26 13.59
N ALA A 45 9.68 -18.97 13.59
CA ALA A 45 10.49 -19.18 12.40
C ALA A 45 9.71 -19.84 11.23
N THR A 46 8.64 -20.60 11.51
CA THR A 46 7.80 -21.21 10.47
C THR A 46 6.88 -20.23 9.76
N LEU A 47 6.83 -18.96 10.20
CA LEU A 47 6.16 -17.87 9.45
C LEU A 47 6.98 -17.45 8.21
N PHE A 48 8.28 -17.76 8.19
CA PHE A 48 9.18 -17.47 7.08
C PHE A 48 9.45 -18.77 6.32
N THR A 49 8.89 -18.88 5.12
CA THR A 49 8.96 -20.11 4.32
C THR A 49 9.43 -19.83 2.89
N GLY A 50 9.73 -20.89 2.15
CA GLY A 50 10.25 -20.79 0.79
C GLY A 50 11.69 -20.27 0.71
N ASP A 51 12.13 -20.04 -0.52
CA ASP A 51 13.39 -19.39 -0.91
C ASP A 51 13.18 -17.92 -1.35
N LYS A 52 11.93 -17.45 -1.31
CA LYS A 52 11.49 -16.10 -1.67
C LYS A 52 10.41 -15.63 -0.71
N VAL A 53 10.18 -14.32 -0.66
CA VAL A 53 9.10 -13.73 0.14
C VAL A 53 7.74 -14.31 -0.28
N THR A 54 7.03 -14.88 0.68
CA THR A 54 5.66 -15.38 0.55
C THR A 54 4.86 -15.00 1.79
N LEU A 55 3.56 -14.77 1.64
CA LEU A 55 2.69 -14.55 2.81
C LEU A 55 2.80 -15.73 3.80
N PRO A 56 2.83 -15.46 5.11
CA PRO A 56 2.96 -16.51 6.11
C PRO A 56 1.71 -17.39 6.14
N ALA A 57 1.84 -18.64 6.61
CA ALA A 57 0.75 -19.62 6.58
C ALA A 57 -0.60 -19.13 7.16
N PRO A 58 -0.66 -18.36 8.27
CA PRO A 58 -1.91 -17.77 8.76
C PRO A 58 -2.64 -16.89 7.73
N PHE A 59 -1.92 -16.32 6.75
CA PHE A 59 -2.46 -15.53 5.64
C PHE A 59 -2.38 -16.23 4.29
N GLY A 60 -1.99 -17.51 4.24
CA GLY A 60 -1.64 -18.19 2.98
C GLY A 60 -2.79 -18.33 1.97
N ALA A 61 -4.05 -18.18 2.42
CA ALA A 61 -5.23 -18.15 1.56
C ALA A 61 -5.53 -16.74 0.99
N LEU A 62 -4.98 -15.70 1.60
CA LEU A 62 -5.21 -14.30 1.20
C LEU A 62 -4.28 -13.90 0.06
N LYS A 63 -4.70 -12.89 -0.69
CA LYS A 63 -3.85 -12.18 -1.65
C LYS A 63 -4.08 -10.69 -1.49
N LEU A 64 -3.00 -9.92 -1.48
CA LEU A 64 -3.09 -8.46 -1.48
C LEU A 64 -3.87 -8.01 -2.73
N GLY A 65 -4.71 -6.98 -2.55
CA GLY A 65 -5.65 -6.49 -3.55
C GLY A 65 -7.02 -7.18 -3.55
N MET A 66 -7.24 -8.25 -2.78
CA MET A 66 -8.57 -8.82 -2.56
C MET A 66 -9.50 -7.82 -1.89
N THR A 67 -10.76 -7.73 -2.33
CA THR A 67 -11.81 -7.04 -1.58
C THR A 67 -12.05 -7.73 -0.23
N GLN A 68 -12.65 -7.02 0.73
CA GLN A 68 -13.02 -7.62 2.02
C GLN A 68 -13.92 -8.86 1.88
N ALA A 69 -14.82 -8.87 0.88
CA ALA A 69 -15.69 -10.02 0.60
C ALA A 69 -14.89 -11.22 0.08
N GLU A 70 -13.95 -11.02 -0.84
CA GLU A 70 -13.06 -12.07 -1.35
C GLU A 70 -12.14 -12.60 -0.24
N ALA A 71 -11.61 -11.73 0.61
CA ALA A 71 -10.78 -12.11 1.74
C ALA A 71 -11.55 -12.98 2.76
N LYS A 72 -12.78 -12.59 3.13
CA LYS A 72 -13.67 -13.40 3.98
C LYS A 72 -14.07 -14.72 3.31
N ALA A 73 -14.22 -14.76 1.98
CA ALA A 73 -14.49 -16.00 1.27
C ALA A 73 -13.28 -16.95 1.25
N ALA A 74 -12.07 -16.41 1.12
CA ALA A 74 -10.81 -17.16 1.18
C ALA A 74 -10.47 -17.62 2.60
N MET A 75 -10.90 -16.86 3.61
CA MET A 75 -10.67 -17.14 5.03
C MET A 75 -11.93 -16.82 5.83
N ALA A 76 -12.80 -17.82 5.98
CA ALA A 76 -14.11 -17.65 6.62
C ALA A 76 -14.02 -17.10 8.06
N ASP A 77 -12.93 -17.42 8.76
CA ASP A 77 -12.67 -17.00 10.14
C ASP A 77 -11.95 -15.64 10.22
N LEU A 78 -11.78 -14.90 9.11
CA LEU A 78 -11.21 -13.56 9.11
C LEU A 78 -12.12 -12.59 9.88
N PRO A 79 -11.69 -12.05 11.03
CA PRO A 79 -12.51 -11.14 11.82
C PRO A 79 -12.77 -9.82 11.10
N GLU A 80 -13.83 -9.10 11.50
CA GLU A 80 -14.18 -7.81 10.86
C GLU A 80 -13.12 -6.73 11.07
N ASP A 81 -12.44 -6.76 12.21
CA ASP A 81 -11.33 -5.86 12.56
C ASP A 81 -9.98 -6.32 11.97
N GLY A 82 -9.98 -7.39 11.17
CA GLY A 82 -8.77 -7.93 10.52
C GLY A 82 -7.76 -8.56 11.48
N THR A 83 -8.07 -8.68 12.77
CA THR A 83 -7.11 -9.13 13.78
C THR A 83 -7.29 -10.62 14.07
N ILE A 84 -6.39 -11.45 13.55
CA ILE A 84 -6.38 -12.89 13.73
C ILE A 84 -5.47 -13.27 14.91
N LYS A 85 -6.00 -14.10 15.80
CA LYS A 85 -5.22 -14.79 16.83
C LYS A 85 -5.33 -16.29 16.61
N THR A 86 -4.22 -16.92 16.24
CA THR A 86 -4.19 -18.36 15.95
C THR A 86 -3.78 -19.15 17.20
N GLU A 87 -4.32 -20.35 17.36
CA GLU A 87 -3.90 -21.25 18.45
C GLU A 87 -2.46 -21.77 18.24
N SER A 88 -2.02 -21.84 16.99
CA SER A 88 -0.66 -22.29 16.63
C SER A 88 0.42 -21.28 17.01
N TYR A 89 0.09 -19.99 17.07
CA TYR A 89 0.99 -18.90 17.47
C TYR A 89 0.31 -18.02 18.52
N PRO A 90 0.10 -18.53 19.75
CA PRO A 90 -0.75 -17.88 20.75
C PRO A 90 -0.24 -16.51 21.24
N ASP A 91 1.04 -16.23 21.00
CA ASP A 91 1.75 -15.02 21.42
C ASP A 91 1.87 -13.96 20.31
N ILE A 92 1.35 -14.24 19.11
CA ILE A 92 1.44 -13.36 17.93
C ILE A 92 0.05 -12.92 17.51
N TRP A 93 -0.09 -11.62 17.29
CA TRP A 93 -1.28 -11.01 16.70
C TRP A 93 -1.01 -10.73 15.23
N PHE A 94 -1.88 -11.27 14.38
CA PHE A 94 -1.81 -11.12 12.93
C PHE A 94 -2.87 -10.13 12.51
N ASN A 95 -2.51 -9.11 11.77
CA ASN A 95 -3.43 -8.05 11.37
C ASN A 95 -3.49 -7.95 9.85
N THR A 96 -4.66 -7.57 9.34
CA THR A 96 -4.90 -7.24 7.95
C THR A 96 -5.46 -5.84 7.87
N ASP A 97 -4.93 -4.99 6.98
CA ASP A 97 -5.54 -3.68 6.71
C ASP A 97 -6.10 -3.64 5.29
N PHE A 98 -7.29 -3.05 5.19
CA PHE A 98 -7.94 -2.76 3.93
C PHE A 98 -7.81 -1.26 3.68
N ASP A 99 -7.49 -0.89 2.45
CA ASP A 99 -7.47 0.49 2.03
C ASP A 99 -8.88 1.10 2.12
N ASP A 100 -8.99 2.27 2.76
CA ASP A 100 -10.29 2.87 3.10
C ASP A 100 -11.09 3.29 1.85
N GLU A 101 -10.40 3.65 0.76
CA GLU A 101 -11.02 4.12 -0.48
C GLU A 101 -11.43 2.94 -1.37
N THR A 102 -10.52 1.99 -1.59
CA THR A 102 -10.72 0.88 -2.52
C THR A 102 -11.33 -0.35 -1.85
N THR A 103 -11.34 -0.41 -0.52
CA THR A 103 -11.79 -1.55 0.31
C THR A 103 -11.04 -2.86 0.03
N LYS A 104 -9.81 -2.74 -0.50
CA LYS A 104 -8.96 -3.87 -0.87
C LYS A 104 -7.86 -4.08 0.17
N LEU A 105 -7.51 -5.33 0.42
CA LEU A 105 -6.45 -5.74 1.33
C LEU A 105 -5.12 -5.15 0.87
N SER A 106 -4.61 -4.14 1.58
CA SER A 106 -3.40 -3.40 1.21
C SER A 106 -2.16 -3.98 1.87
N ARG A 107 -2.29 -4.50 3.09
CA ARG A 107 -1.20 -5.11 3.85
C ARG A 107 -1.66 -6.16 4.84
N VAL A 108 -0.71 -7.02 5.20
CA VAL A 108 -0.83 -7.90 6.37
C VAL A 108 0.44 -7.77 7.20
N TYR A 109 0.31 -7.81 8.52
CA TYR A 109 1.44 -7.57 9.41
C TYR A 109 1.29 -8.27 10.76
N PHE A 110 2.41 -8.40 11.46
CA PHE A 110 2.49 -8.90 12.82
C PHE A 110 3.78 -8.39 13.47
N ASN A 111 3.89 -8.53 14.80
CA ASN A 111 5.11 -8.20 15.52
C ASN A 111 5.81 -9.46 16.02
N LEU A 112 7.14 -9.40 16.10
CA LEU A 112 8.01 -10.45 16.67
C LEU A 112 9.14 -9.80 17.44
N ALA A 113 9.88 -10.57 18.25
CA ALA A 113 11.16 -10.11 18.76
C ALA A 113 12.09 -9.72 17.58
N LYS A 114 12.67 -8.51 17.64
CA LYS A 114 13.42 -7.94 16.50
C LYS A 114 14.56 -8.82 16.01
N ALA A 115 15.34 -9.36 16.95
CA ALA A 115 16.46 -10.25 16.63
C ALA A 115 16.00 -11.51 15.90
N ASP A 116 14.82 -12.03 16.25
CA ASP A 116 14.26 -13.24 15.65
C ASP A 116 13.70 -12.96 14.26
N ALA A 117 12.93 -11.87 14.08
CA ALA A 117 12.34 -11.51 12.79
C ALA A 117 13.39 -11.37 11.68
N ILE A 118 14.44 -10.58 11.94
CA ILE A 118 15.53 -10.33 11.00
C ILE A 118 16.30 -11.62 10.71
N LYS A 119 16.62 -12.39 11.76
CA LYS A 119 17.32 -13.67 11.63
C LYS A 119 16.53 -14.65 10.76
N PHE A 120 15.24 -14.86 11.04
CA PHE A 120 14.43 -15.83 10.32
C PHE A 120 14.23 -15.43 8.86
N ALA A 121 13.96 -14.15 8.58
CA ALA A 121 13.90 -13.64 7.21
C ALA A 121 15.23 -13.85 6.48
N THR A 122 16.36 -13.51 7.12
CA THR A 122 17.70 -13.65 6.51
C THR A 122 18.06 -15.10 6.21
N GLU A 123 17.78 -16.02 7.14
CA GLU A 123 18.03 -17.46 6.96
C GLU A 123 17.21 -18.06 5.81
N LYS A 124 16.04 -17.49 5.49
CA LYS A 124 15.12 -18.01 4.45
C LYS A 124 15.29 -17.34 3.10
N TRP A 125 15.44 -16.02 3.08
CA TRP A 125 15.36 -15.20 1.87
C TRP A 125 16.68 -14.51 1.52
N GLY A 126 17.74 -14.73 2.30
CA GLY A 126 19.04 -14.11 2.11
C GLY A 126 19.14 -12.71 2.75
N ALA A 127 20.20 -11.98 2.44
CA ALA A 127 20.43 -10.66 3.01
C ALA A 127 19.33 -9.66 2.59
N PRO A 128 18.85 -8.80 3.51
CA PRO A 128 17.94 -7.72 3.15
C PRO A 128 18.64 -6.64 2.34
N GLN A 129 17.83 -5.83 1.68
CA GLN A 129 18.22 -4.46 1.34
C GLN A 129 17.95 -3.56 2.54
N GLU A 130 18.91 -2.71 2.92
CA GLU A 130 18.81 -1.84 4.09
C GLU A 130 18.54 -0.39 3.70
N GLY A 131 17.82 0.34 4.53
CA GLY A 131 17.63 1.77 4.36
C GLY A 131 16.75 2.38 5.45
N THR A 132 15.98 3.42 5.12
CA THR A 132 15.27 4.24 6.11
C THR A 132 13.86 4.64 5.68
N ASP A 133 12.92 4.70 6.62
CA ASP A 133 11.58 5.31 6.46
C ASP A 133 11.39 6.31 7.59
N LEU A 134 11.29 7.61 7.28
CA LEU A 134 11.23 8.69 8.27
C LEU A 134 12.33 8.58 9.34
N ASP A 135 13.59 8.44 8.88
CA ASP A 135 14.79 8.21 9.70
C ASP A 135 14.85 6.87 10.47
N ALA A 136 13.78 6.09 10.50
CA ALA A 136 13.77 4.77 11.13
C ALA A 136 14.41 3.75 10.19
N LYS A 137 15.28 2.89 10.74
CA LYS A 137 15.90 1.81 9.95
C LYS A 137 14.85 0.79 9.51
N VAL A 138 14.90 0.41 8.25
CA VAL A 138 14.05 -0.61 7.66
C VAL A 138 14.91 -1.59 6.85
N GLN A 139 14.50 -2.85 6.87
CA GLN A 139 15.08 -3.91 6.06
C GLN A 139 14.01 -4.48 5.14
N TRP A 140 14.34 -4.61 3.85
CA TRP A 140 13.41 -5.09 2.84
C TRP A 140 13.87 -6.38 2.18
N TRP A 141 12.89 -7.24 1.91
CA TRP A 141 13.03 -8.38 1.01
C TRP A 141 11.96 -8.29 -0.06
N PHE A 142 12.32 -8.67 -1.27
CA PHE A 142 11.49 -8.48 -2.45
C PHE A 142 11.22 -9.80 -3.16
N ASN A 143 9.97 -10.02 -3.56
CA ASN A 143 9.59 -11.05 -4.52
C ASN A 143 8.92 -10.35 -5.73
N PRO A 144 9.70 -9.95 -6.75
CA PRO A 144 9.16 -9.25 -7.91
C PRO A 144 8.25 -10.12 -8.79
N ALA A 145 8.32 -11.46 -8.69
CA ALA A 145 7.45 -12.33 -9.47
C ALA A 145 5.99 -12.28 -8.99
N ASP A 146 5.80 -12.10 -7.67
CA ASP A 146 4.49 -12.02 -7.03
C ASP A 146 4.12 -10.58 -6.60
N ASN A 147 4.94 -9.59 -6.97
CA ASN A 147 4.75 -8.18 -6.60
C ASN A 147 4.57 -7.97 -5.08
N LEU A 148 5.31 -8.75 -4.30
CA LEU A 148 5.23 -8.80 -2.84
C LEU A 148 6.56 -8.38 -2.23
N ARG A 149 6.51 -7.47 -1.25
CA ARG A 149 7.67 -7.13 -0.43
C ARG A 149 7.36 -7.37 1.04
N VAL A 150 8.41 -7.62 1.81
CA VAL A 150 8.41 -7.57 3.26
C VAL A 150 9.29 -6.44 3.71
N SER A 151 8.78 -5.61 4.63
CA SER A 151 9.59 -4.69 5.43
C SER A 151 9.64 -5.18 6.88
N ILE A 152 10.81 -5.05 7.49
CA ILE A 152 11.01 -5.25 8.92
C ILE A 152 11.59 -3.96 9.49
N SER A 153 10.86 -3.34 10.42
CA SER A 153 11.23 -2.09 11.08
C SER A 153 11.00 -2.18 12.59
N ASP A 154 11.43 -1.16 13.33
CA ASP A 154 11.11 -1.07 14.76
C ASP A 154 9.61 -0.93 14.99
N SER A 155 9.07 -1.70 15.93
CA SER A 155 7.68 -1.55 16.36
C SER A 155 7.57 -0.46 17.44
N PHE A 156 6.33 -0.09 17.80
CA PHE A 156 6.07 0.80 18.94
C PHE A 156 6.44 0.18 20.30
N THR A 157 6.64 -1.14 20.36
CA THR A 157 7.06 -1.88 21.55
C THR A 157 8.57 -2.15 21.49
N GLU A 158 9.28 -1.72 22.53
CA GLU A 158 10.73 -1.90 22.63
C GLU A 158 11.13 -3.39 22.53
N GLY A 159 12.10 -3.68 21.67
CA GLY A 159 12.59 -5.04 21.43
C GLY A 159 11.76 -5.85 20.43
N GLU A 160 10.62 -5.34 19.98
CA GLU A 160 9.81 -5.94 18.93
C GLU A 160 10.04 -5.24 17.57
N ALA A 161 10.01 -6.03 16.50
CA ALA A 161 9.97 -5.55 15.14
C ALA A 161 8.57 -5.69 14.55
N HIS A 162 8.18 -4.71 13.74
CA HIS A 162 7.01 -4.75 12.89
C HIS A 162 7.39 -5.45 11.58
N VAL A 163 6.71 -6.56 11.27
CA VAL A 163 6.90 -7.30 10.02
C VAL A 163 5.68 -7.05 9.15
N GLU A 164 5.86 -6.32 8.05
CA GLU A 164 4.78 -5.90 7.17
C GLU A 164 4.97 -6.47 5.77
N PHE A 165 3.90 -7.06 5.21
CA PHE A 165 3.84 -7.54 3.85
C PHE A 165 2.95 -6.59 3.04
N THR A 166 3.51 -5.99 1.99
CA THR A 166 2.82 -5.04 1.10
C THR A 166 3.00 -5.43 -0.35
N TYR A 167 2.04 -5.01 -1.18
CA TYR A 167 2.15 -5.12 -2.62
C TYR A 167 3.02 -3.96 -3.12
N TYR A 168 3.87 -4.21 -4.10
CA TYR A 168 4.64 -3.17 -4.77
C TYR A 168 4.76 -3.49 -6.27
N TRP A 169 5.00 -2.49 -7.09
CA TRP A 169 5.25 -2.64 -8.51
C TRP A 169 6.75 -2.40 -8.77
N PRO A 170 7.54 -3.45 -9.09
CA PRO A 170 8.97 -3.26 -9.34
C PRO A 170 9.25 -2.18 -10.38
N VAL A 171 10.21 -1.28 -10.13
CA VAL A 171 10.57 -0.19 -11.05
C VAL A 171 10.86 -0.72 -12.45
N THR A 172 11.54 -1.87 -12.55
CA THR A 172 11.80 -2.53 -13.84
C THR A 172 10.52 -2.90 -14.59
N GLN A 173 9.48 -3.32 -13.88
CA GLN A 173 8.17 -3.61 -14.47
C GLN A 173 7.38 -2.35 -14.77
N LEU A 174 7.45 -1.31 -13.93
CA LEU A 174 6.78 -0.02 -14.13
C LEU A 174 7.31 0.69 -15.39
N ILE A 175 8.65 0.75 -15.51
CA ILE A 175 9.37 1.33 -16.64
C ILE A 175 9.10 0.50 -17.91
N GLY A 176 9.15 -0.83 -17.83
CA GLY A 176 8.85 -1.74 -18.95
C GLY A 176 9.89 -1.73 -20.08
N GLU A 177 9.73 -2.63 -21.05
CA GLU A 177 10.68 -2.85 -22.16
C GLU A 177 10.31 -2.12 -23.47
N GLY A 178 9.07 -1.62 -23.57
CA GLY A 178 8.55 -0.91 -24.75
C GLY A 178 8.97 0.55 -24.81
N LYS A 179 8.43 1.30 -25.78
CA LYS A 179 8.61 2.76 -25.83
C LYS A 179 7.79 3.44 -24.74
N GLU A 180 6.55 2.98 -24.58
CA GLU A 180 5.57 3.41 -23.60
C GLU A 180 5.90 2.85 -22.21
N LEU A 181 5.41 3.49 -21.15
CA LEU A 181 5.50 2.96 -19.79
C LEU A 181 4.55 1.77 -19.62
N ALA A 182 4.83 0.88 -18.67
CA ALA A 182 4.06 -0.37 -18.57
C ALA A 182 2.59 -0.17 -18.18
N PHE A 183 2.29 0.93 -17.49
CA PHE A 183 0.90 1.28 -17.18
C PHE A 183 0.12 1.84 -18.38
N GLU A 184 0.79 2.20 -19.48
CA GLU A 184 0.16 2.66 -20.72
C GLU A 184 -0.21 1.53 -21.68
N LYS A 185 -0.08 0.27 -21.24
CA LYS A 185 -0.27 -0.93 -22.09
C LYS A 185 -1.62 -1.00 -22.80
N ASP A 186 -2.66 -0.40 -22.24
CA ASP A 186 -4.03 -0.46 -22.76
C ASP A 186 -4.25 0.64 -23.82
N ALA A 187 -3.65 1.82 -23.63
CA ALA A 187 -3.52 2.89 -24.61
C ALA A 187 -2.48 3.95 -24.17
N PRO A 188 -1.74 4.60 -25.09
CA PRO A 188 -0.94 5.78 -24.75
C PRO A 188 -1.78 6.81 -23.99
N LEU A 189 -1.23 7.40 -22.93
CA LEU A 189 -1.97 8.37 -22.10
C LEU A 189 -2.16 9.71 -22.79
N LEU A 190 -1.15 10.19 -23.51
CA LEU A 190 -1.21 11.49 -24.18
C LEU A 190 -2.37 11.52 -25.20
N GLY A 191 -3.15 12.60 -25.16
CA GLY A 191 -4.32 12.82 -25.99
C GLY A 191 -5.62 12.18 -25.49
N LEU A 192 -5.60 11.40 -24.41
CA LEU A 192 -6.82 10.85 -23.80
C LEU A 192 -7.68 11.93 -23.16
N THR A 193 -9.00 11.73 -23.14
CA THR A 193 -9.94 12.53 -22.36
C THR A 193 -10.19 11.91 -20.98
N PRO A 194 -10.80 12.63 -20.03
CA PRO A 194 -11.24 12.04 -18.76
C PRO A 194 -12.13 10.80 -18.91
N ALA A 195 -13.02 10.80 -19.91
CA ALA A 195 -13.89 9.66 -20.19
C ALA A 195 -13.11 8.45 -20.74
N ASP A 196 -12.05 8.68 -21.51
CA ASP A 196 -11.16 7.62 -21.95
C ASP A 196 -10.39 6.99 -20.78
N LEU A 197 -9.96 7.79 -19.81
CA LEU A 197 -9.30 7.26 -18.60
C LEU A 197 -10.24 6.37 -17.80
N ASP A 198 -11.48 6.79 -17.58
CA ASP A 198 -12.47 5.96 -16.90
C ASP A 198 -12.72 4.64 -17.64
N ALA A 199 -12.72 4.67 -18.98
CA ALA A 199 -12.98 3.50 -19.80
C ALA A 199 -11.79 2.53 -19.84
N LYS A 200 -10.56 3.05 -19.93
CA LYS A 200 -9.34 2.28 -20.18
C LYS A 200 -8.58 1.93 -18.90
N TYR A 201 -8.65 2.80 -17.89
CA TYR A 201 -7.93 2.69 -16.63
C TYR A 201 -8.83 2.71 -15.38
N PRO A 202 -10.05 2.12 -15.38
CA PRO A 202 -11.02 2.27 -14.29
C PRO A 202 -10.50 1.83 -12.92
N LYS A 203 -9.53 0.91 -12.90
CA LYS A 203 -8.93 0.40 -11.66
C LYS A 203 -8.02 1.42 -10.97
N TRP A 204 -7.44 2.33 -11.73
CA TRP A 204 -6.34 3.19 -11.30
C TRP A 204 -6.74 4.66 -11.20
N VAL A 205 -7.88 5.04 -11.79
CA VAL A 205 -8.37 6.42 -11.75
C VAL A 205 -8.76 6.80 -10.32
N LYS A 206 -8.14 7.86 -9.82
CA LYS A 206 -8.51 8.57 -8.59
C LYS A 206 -9.05 9.94 -8.95
N LYS A 207 -10.26 10.24 -8.49
CA LYS A 207 -10.92 11.53 -8.73
C LYS A 207 -11.07 12.27 -7.42
N GLU A 208 -10.57 13.50 -7.40
CA GLU A 208 -10.84 14.43 -6.31
C GLU A 208 -11.86 15.46 -6.79
N SER A 209 -12.94 15.64 -6.03
CA SER A 209 -13.89 16.72 -6.32
C SER A 209 -13.31 18.07 -5.85
N ALA A 210 -13.80 19.18 -6.40
CA ALA A 210 -13.39 20.50 -5.91
C ALA A 210 -13.78 20.74 -4.43
N GLU A 211 -14.80 20.05 -3.93
CA GLU A 211 -15.20 20.09 -2.51
C GLU A 211 -14.20 19.32 -1.64
N ASP A 212 -13.79 18.12 -2.08
CA ASP A 212 -12.77 17.33 -1.39
C ASP A 212 -11.42 18.05 -1.40
N ALA A 213 -11.01 18.62 -2.54
CA ALA A 213 -9.79 19.44 -2.64
C ALA A 213 -9.84 20.66 -1.70
N ALA A 214 -10.99 21.33 -1.59
CA ALA A 214 -11.16 22.45 -0.66
C ALA A 214 -11.02 22.01 0.79
N LYS A 215 -11.59 20.84 1.14
CA LYS A 215 -11.46 20.25 2.48
C LYS A 215 -10.02 19.82 2.78
N SER A 216 -9.34 19.18 1.83
CA SER A 216 -7.92 18.81 1.92
C SER A 216 -7.07 20.06 2.20
N GLN A 217 -7.28 21.16 1.46
CA GLN A 217 -6.60 22.43 1.72
C GLN A 217 -6.91 23.01 3.11
N GLU A 218 -8.16 22.92 3.58
CA GLU A 218 -8.51 23.36 4.94
C GLU A 218 -7.82 22.53 6.03
N ASP A 219 -7.72 21.22 5.85
CA ASP A 219 -7.07 20.34 6.81
C ASP A 219 -5.55 20.55 6.84
N ILE A 220 -4.93 20.76 5.67
CA ILE A 220 -3.52 21.19 5.59
C ILE A 220 -3.31 22.54 6.28
N ALA A 221 -4.18 23.53 6.03
CA ALA A 221 -4.07 24.85 6.67
C ALA A 221 -4.19 24.77 8.20
N LYS A 222 -4.99 23.85 8.75
CA LYS A 222 -5.06 23.61 10.20
C LYS A 222 -3.76 23.06 10.78
N LEU A 223 -3.01 22.27 10.00
CA LEU A 223 -1.75 21.65 10.43
C LEU A 223 -0.53 22.56 10.20
N ALA A 224 -0.45 23.20 9.04
CA ALA A 224 0.69 24.00 8.59
C ALA A 224 0.54 25.51 8.87
N GLY A 225 -0.67 25.95 9.26
CA GLY A 225 -1.02 27.36 9.46
C GLY A 225 -1.71 27.99 8.25
N GLU A 226 -2.43 29.09 8.50
CA GLU A 226 -3.23 29.78 7.47
C GLU A 226 -2.41 30.31 6.28
N ASP A 227 -1.14 30.65 6.49
CA ASP A 227 -0.25 31.13 5.43
C ASP A 227 -0.01 30.06 4.35
N ALA A 228 -0.08 28.77 4.71
CA ALA A 228 0.02 27.66 3.75
C ALA A 228 -1.14 27.69 2.74
N LYS A 229 -2.33 28.15 3.16
CA LYS A 229 -3.50 28.25 2.29
C LYS A 229 -3.29 29.22 1.14
N ALA A 230 -2.54 30.30 1.36
CA ALA A 230 -2.22 31.27 0.32
C ALA A 230 -1.28 30.70 -0.77
N LEU A 231 -0.51 29.65 -0.44
CA LEU A 231 0.45 29.01 -1.35
C LEU A 231 -0.17 27.88 -2.20
N MET A 232 -1.29 27.29 -1.76
CA MET A 232 -1.91 26.12 -2.41
C MET A 232 -2.79 26.45 -3.63
N GLY A 233 -3.03 27.73 -3.93
CA GLY A 233 -3.90 28.14 -5.03
C GLY A 233 -5.38 27.77 -4.82
N LYS A 234 -6.19 27.92 -5.87
CA LYS A 234 -7.64 27.61 -5.80
C LYS A 234 -7.84 26.09 -5.83
N PRO A 235 -8.66 25.51 -4.94
CA PRO A 235 -8.98 24.08 -5.01
C PRO A 235 -9.72 23.80 -6.32
N THR A 236 -9.25 22.78 -7.04
CA THR A 236 -9.83 22.35 -8.31
C THR A 236 -10.04 20.85 -8.27
N ALA A 237 -11.01 20.36 -9.03
CA ALA A 237 -11.17 18.92 -9.20
C ALA A 237 -9.97 18.37 -9.97
N SER A 238 -9.50 17.20 -9.58
CA SER A 238 -8.37 16.52 -10.22
C SER A 238 -8.75 15.09 -10.60
N ILE A 239 -8.04 14.58 -11.59
CA ILE A 239 -8.08 13.18 -11.99
C ILE A 239 -6.63 12.75 -12.10
N ASP A 240 -6.23 11.81 -11.26
CA ASP A 240 -4.89 11.21 -11.26
C ASP A 240 -5.01 9.70 -11.47
N LEU A 241 -3.88 9.04 -11.73
CA LEU A 241 -3.79 7.59 -11.67
C LEU A 241 -2.96 7.19 -10.45
N GLU A 242 -3.47 6.25 -9.66
CA GLU A 242 -2.80 5.75 -8.47
C GLU A 242 -2.42 4.28 -8.68
N TYR A 243 -1.12 4.01 -8.66
CA TYR A 243 -0.57 2.67 -8.80
C TYR A 243 0.09 2.21 -7.50
N PRO A 244 0.33 0.90 -7.33
CA PRO A 244 1.06 0.43 -6.18
C PRO A 244 2.47 1.04 -6.12
N PRO A 245 3.04 1.20 -4.92
CA PRO A 245 4.33 1.85 -4.76
C PRO A 245 5.44 1.01 -5.41
N THR A 246 6.57 1.63 -5.72
CA THR A 246 7.79 0.94 -6.14
C THR A 246 8.51 0.29 -4.95
N GLU A 247 9.68 -0.33 -5.19
CA GLU A 247 10.50 -1.02 -4.18
C GLU A 247 10.60 -0.22 -2.87
N TRP A 248 10.84 1.09 -2.98
CA TRP A 248 11.12 1.98 -1.86
C TRP A 248 9.95 2.90 -1.50
N GLY A 249 8.99 3.11 -2.40
CA GLY A 249 7.84 3.97 -2.12
C GLY A 249 6.94 3.41 -1.03
N LYS A 250 6.28 4.26 -0.25
CA LYS A 250 5.52 3.81 0.93
C LYS A 250 4.08 3.43 0.61
N TYR A 251 3.35 4.32 -0.06
CA TYR A 251 1.89 4.20 -0.19
C TYR A 251 1.47 3.86 -1.62
N TRP A 252 1.81 4.72 -2.57
CA TRP A 252 1.41 4.59 -3.97
C TRP A 252 2.42 5.32 -4.87
N THR A 253 2.37 5.01 -6.16
CA THR A 253 2.98 5.80 -7.23
C THR A 253 1.88 6.60 -7.92
N SER A 254 1.80 7.90 -7.63
CA SER A 254 0.87 8.82 -8.29
C SER A 254 1.40 9.21 -9.66
N VAL A 255 0.57 9.03 -10.68
CA VAL A 255 0.76 9.64 -12.00
C VAL A 255 -0.20 10.81 -12.09
N HIS A 256 0.37 12.01 -11.99
CA HIS A 256 -0.36 13.25 -12.07
C HIS A 256 -0.57 13.68 -13.51
N LEU A 257 -1.72 14.30 -13.78
CA LEU A 257 -2.21 14.56 -15.12
C LEU A 257 -2.45 16.05 -15.37
N SER A 258 -1.96 16.56 -16.50
CA SER A 258 -2.23 17.92 -16.99
C SER A 258 -2.94 17.89 -18.34
N TRP A 259 -3.88 18.82 -18.51
CA TRP A 259 -4.88 18.78 -19.56
C TRP A 259 -4.87 20.08 -20.36
N THR A 260 -5.03 19.99 -21.68
CA THR A 260 -5.31 21.14 -22.55
C THR A 260 -6.66 21.76 -22.23
N ASP A 261 -6.90 22.98 -22.73
CA ASP A 261 -8.20 23.65 -22.66
C ASP A 261 -9.33 22.86 -23.38
N GLU A 262 -8.99 22.03 -24.37
CA GLU A 262 -9.93 21.12 -25.04
C GLU A 262 -10.20 19.82 -24.26
N GLY A 263 -9.62 19.67 -23.07
CA GLY A 263 -9.85 18.53 -22.18
C GLY A 263 -9.13 17.26 -22.63
N LYS A 264 -7.96 17.39 -23.27
CA LYS A 264 -7.08 16.27 -23.63
C LYS A 264 -5.85 16.26 -22.75
N LEU A 265 -5.35 15.08 -22.40
CA LEU A 265 -4.12 14.94 -21.65
C LEU A 265 -2.93 15.39 -22.51
N GLU A 266 -2.19 16.39 -22.06
CA GLU A 266 -0.99 16.88 -22.75
C GLU A 266 0.31 16.54 -22.03
N ARG A 267 0.23 16.30 -20.72
CA ARG A 267 1.38 15.96 -19.88
C ARG A 267 0.95 15.03 -18.76
N PHE A 268 1.84 14.11 -18.40
CA PHE A 268 1.76 13.40 -17.14
C PHE A 268 3.14 13.29 -16.50
N TRP A 269 3.16 13.16 -15.17
CA TRP A 269 4.41 12.97 -14.44
C TRP A 269 4.23 12.10 -13.20
N PHE A 270 5.30 11.45 -12.77
CA PHE A 270 5.31 10.59 -11.58
C PHE A 270 6.71 10.53 -10.98
N GLY A 271 6.77 10.24 -9.68
CA GLY A 271 8.01 10.08 -8.93
C GLY A 271 8.40 8.62 -8.75
N ILE A 272 9.71 8.34 -8.77
CA ILE A 272 10.29 7.08 -8.32
C ILE A 272 11.23 7.35 -7.15
N ASP A 273 10.78 6.98 -5.95
CA ASP A 273 11.52 7.22 -4.71
C ASP A 273 12.83 6.43 -4.65
N PHE A 274 13.89 7.11 -4.22
CA PHE A 274 15.13 6.47 -3.78
C PHE A 274 15.60 6.97 -2.41
N GLU A 275 14.92 7.95 -1.80
CA GLU A 275 15.20 8.44 -0.43
C GLU A 275 15.39 7.29 0.57
N PRO A 276 14.50 6.27 0.59
CA PRO A 276 14.63 5.20 1.58
C PRO A 276 15.87 4.34 1.35
N HIS A 277 16.39 4.29 0.13
CA HIS A 277 17.58 3.54 -0.23
C HIS A 277 18.43 4.31 -1.27
N PRO A 278 19.24 5.30 -0.84
CA PRO A 278 19.89 6.23 -1.77
C PRO A 278 20.82 5.57 -2.80
N ALA A 279 21.33 4.36 -2.51
CA ALA A 279 22.11 3.58 -3.46
C ALA A 279 21.30 3.17 -4.72
N ALA A 280 19.97 3.13 -4.65
CA ALA A 280 19.11 2.87 -5.82
C ALA A 280 19.12 3.99 -6.86
N LYS A 281 19.56 5.21 -6.50
CA LYS A 281 19.52 6.37 -7.39
C LYS A 281 20.14 6.07 -8.76
N ASP A 282 21.38 5.60 -8.76
CA ASP A 282 22.13 5.33 -9.99
C ASP A 282 21.59 4.09 -10.72
N GLU A 283 21.07 3.10 -9.98
CA GLU A 283 20.46 1.90 -10.56
C GLU A 283 19.17 2.23 -11.31
N ILE A 284 18.30 3.05 -10.72
CA ILE A 284 17.06 3.53 -11.35
C ILE A 284 17.40 4.38 -12.58
N PHE A 285 18.38 5.28 -12.47
CA PHE A 285 18.79 6.11 -13.60
C PHE A 285 19.35 5.26 -14.76
N ALA A 286 20.09 4.20 -14.46
CA ALA A 286 20.55 3.24 -15.47
C ALA A 286 19.40 2.50 -16.16
N LEU A 287 18.25 2.27 -15.49
CA LEU A 287 17.06 1.71 -16.13
C LEU A 287 16.45 2.67 -17.14
N PHE A 288 16.39 3.98 -16.86
CA PHE A 288 15.97 4.98 -17.84
C PHE A 288 16.88 4.98 -19.06
N LYS A 289 18.21 4.97 -18.85
CA LYS A 289 19.19 4.86 -19.95
C LYS A 289 19.03 3.60 -20.78
N LYS A 290 18.77 2.48 -20.13
CA LYS A 290 18.51 1.22 -20.82
C LYS A 290 17.24 1.29 -21.68
N LYS A 291 16.18 1.96 -21.19
CA LYS A 291 14.90 2.07 -21.89
C LYS A 291 14.96 3.07 -23.06
N TRP A 292 15.45 4.27 -22.81
CA TRP A 292 15.33 5.39 -23.75
C TRP A 292 16.65 5.83 -24.39
N GLY A 293 17.79 5.25 -23.99
CA GLY A 293 19.12 5.60 -24.50
C GLY A 293 19.81 6.67 -23.65
N GLU A 294 20.91 7.24 -24.14
CA GLU A 294 21.61 8.31 -23.42
C GLU A 294 20.83 9.63 -23.51
N PRO A 295 20.56 10.31 -22.38
CA PRO A 295 19.85 11.58 -22.41
C PRO A 295 20.76 12.73 -22.83
N LYS A 296 20.15 13.82 -23.28
CA LYS A 296 20.76 15.13 -23.34
C LYS A 296 20.59 15.80 -21.97
N GLU A 297 21.70 16.20 -21.35
CA GLU A 297 21.67 17.00 -20.13
C GLU A 297 21.47 18.49 -20.48
N ILE A 298 20.46 19.11 -19.86
CA ILE A 298 20.23 20.55 -19.90
C ILE A 298 20.15 21.08 -18.46
N GLU A 299 20.42 22.37 -18.30
CA GLU A 299 20.33 23.06 -17.01
C GLU A 299 19.26 24.14 -17.12
N GLU A 300 18.22 24.03 -16.30
CA GLU A 300 17.11 25.00 -16.22
C GLU A 300 16.91 25.43 -14.78
N TYR A 301 16.91 26.74 -14.53
CA TYR A 301 16.77 27.31 -13.18
C TYR A 301 17.77 26.80 -12.12
N GLY A 302 18.87 26.18 -12.53
CA GLY A 302 19.88 25.58 -11.66
C GLY A 302 19.69 24.08 -11.43
N ASP A 303 18.58 23.52 -11.93
CA ASP A 303 18.26 22.10 -11.87
C ASP A 303 18.75 21.38 -13.13
N LYS A 304 19.17 20.13 -12.94
CA LYS A 304 19.65 19.27 -14.03
C LYS A 304 18.52 18.43 -14.56
N ILE A 305 18.18 18.64 -15.82
CA ILE A 305 17.13 17.90 -16.52
C ILE A 305 17.78 16.99 -17.56
N PHE A 306 17.37 15.72 -17.56
CA PHE A 306 17.82 14.70 -18.51
C PHE A 306 16.73 14.44 -19.54
N VAL A 307 16.90 14.97 -20.74
CA VAL A 307 15.94 14.81 -21.85
C VAL A 307 16.28 13.55 -22.65
N PHE A 308 15.40 12.55 -22.60
CA PHE A 308 15.57 11.25 -23.25
C PHE A 308 14.91 11.17 -24.64
N SER A 309 13.87 11.97 -24.88
CA SER A 309 13.14 12.04 -26.13
C SER A 309 12.56 13.44 -26.30
N GLU A 310 12.42 13.89 -27.55
CA GLU A 310 11.78 15.18 -27.90
C GLU A 310 10.34 14.98 -28.43
N ASP A 311 9.96 13.77 -28.88
CA ASP A 311 8.61 13.46 -29.37
C ASP A 311 8.17 11.99 -29.06
N PRO A 312 7.30 11.77 -28.06
CA PRO A 312 6.90 12.76 -27.05
C PRO A 312 8.13 13.23 -26.26
N ARG A 313 8.05 14.41 -25.63
CA ARG A 313 9.12 14.89 -24.77
C ARG A 313 9.15 14.04 -23.50
N ILE A 314 10.30 13.45 -23.20
CA ILE A 314 10.50 12.61 -22.00
C ILE A 314 11.68 13.18 -21.23
N GLU A 315 11.40 13.62 -20.01
CA GLU A 315 12.36 14.22 -19.10
C GLU A 315 12.45 13.42 -17.81
N VAL A 316 13.66 13.37 -17.26
CA VAL A 316 13.90 12.88 -15.91
C VAL A 316 14.66 13.95 -15.15
N GLU A 317 14.16 14.31 -13.98
CA GLU A 317 14.75 15.30 -13.09
C GLU A 317 14.99 14.67 -11.72
N GLU A 318 16.09 15.03 -11.07
CA GLU A 318 16.33 14.68 -9.67
C GLU A 318 15.62 15.69 -8.76
N ASP A 319 14.57 15.26 -8.05
CA ASP A 319 14.04 16.06 -6.95
C ASP A 319 14.96 15.86 -5.73
N THR A 320 15.83 16.84 -5.51
CA THR A 320 16.81 16.84 -4.42
C THR A 320 16.19 17.09 -3.03
N ILE A 321 14.93 17.52 -2.95
CA ILE A 321 14.23 17.75 -1.69
C ILE A 321 13.68 16.43 -1.16
N SER A 322 13.00 15.68 -2.01
CA SER A 322 12.37 14.41 -1.63
C SER A 322 13.17 13.17 -2.06
N ASN A 323 14.35 13.36 -2.67
CA ASN A 323 15.26 12.30 -3.13
C ASN A 323 14.53 11.23 -3.97
N LYS A 324 13.94 11.69 -5.06
CA LYS A 324 13.27 10.84 -6.06
C LYS A 324 13.66 11.26 -7.47
N TRP A 325 13.41 10.38 -8.43
CA TRP A 325 13.43 10.73 -9.84
C TRP A 325 12.03 11.11 -10.29
N ASP A 326 11.84 12.35 -10.73
CA ASP A 326 10.59 12.78 -11.36
C ASP A 326 10.68 12.56 -12.86
N VAL A 327 9.75 11.77 -13.39
CA VAL A 327 9.64 11.45 -14.81
C VAL A 327 8.47 12.23 -15.38
N THR A 328 8.74 13.10 -16.34
CA THR A 328 7.72 13.86 -17.09
C THR A 328 7.63 13.35 -18.51
N VAL A 329 6.41 13.16 -19.01
CA VAL A 329 6.12 12.84 -20.42
C VAL A 329 5.06 13.80 -20.93
N GLU A 330 5.35 14.49 -22.03
CA GLU A 330 4.45 15.52 -22.57
C GLU A 330 4.47 15.60 -24.10
N VAL A 331 3.40 16.18 -24.63
CA VAL A 331 3.30 16.54 -26.05
C VAL A 331 4.33 17.65 -26.33
N PRO A 332 5.09 17.60 -27.44
CA PRO A 332 6.07 18.63 -27.75
C PRO A 332 5.40 20.00 -27.90
N GLU A 333 6.02 21.06 -27.38
CA GLU A 333 5.60 22.42 -27.70
C GLU A 333 5.67 22.64 -29.21
N THR A 334 4.54 22.92 -29.86
CA THR A 334 4.53 23.33 -31.26
C THR A 334 4.97 24.78 -31.36
N GLU A 335 6.17 25.03 -31.88
CA GLU A 335 6.69 26.39 -32.21
C GLU A 335 5.79 27.20 -33.15
#